data_AF-K5ZP32-F1
#
_entry.id   AF-K5ZP32-F1
#
_cell.length_a   1.000
_cell.length_b   1.000
_cell.length_c   1.000
_cell.angle_alpha   90.00
_cell.angle_beta   90.00
_cell.angle_gamma   90.00
#
_symmetry.space_group_name_H-M   'P 1'
#
loop_
_entity.id
_entity.type
_entity.pdbx_description
1 polymer ?
#
loop_
_entity_poly.entity_id
_entity_poly.type
_entity_poly.pdbx_seq_one_letter_code
_entity_poly.pdbx_strand_id
1 'polypeptide(L)'
;MKQTHILFSLLLFFGSCINQKEAGNLEGTILSINTDDKSIITDSPALTNIRFVKLETKDECLLEDVNKVIPFEDKLYILSSPGNGNVYIFDNKGKFIRKLNKGEGPENIIYPTDISLNANKRSLFVLDFYRNIKEYDLEGNFLRKISMQEPFFALEAIGNDFLLFDSGSRSKADYYVRYLTETSENKDFFQKPVKSKFFASSNFFTPISDDKVLVSCLFSDTIFLATSTEKELFPYIILDFQDKGANTPQRLNEISNVGEYLKKAKQQKYIPGPSDLSIINDNLFFTLNGEKFYFARYDTKKDKITLHTKLMEGLPNIYKSTGRTGKEVIYAMDMPWLIEYLNENQEIKSDVINQLRTECKDENDNPVLFFGS
;
A
#
# COMPACT_ATOMS: atom_id res chain seq x y z
N MET A 1 38.87 -64.86 31.12
CA MET A 1 37.67 -63.99 31.10
C MET A 1 37.82 -63.00 29.97
N LYS A 2 36.78 -62.85 29.15
CA LYS A 2 36.80 -62.34 27.78
C LYS A 2 37.14 -60.85 27.69
N GLN A 3 38.04 -60.49 26.77
CA GLN A 3 38.27 -59.11 26.32
C GLN A 3 37.10 -58.71 25.43
N THR A 4 36.38 -57.65 25.82
CA THR A 4 35.27 -57.09 25.06
C THR A 4 35.80 -55.94 24.22
N HIS A 5 35.93 -56.15 22.90
CA HIS A 5 36.17 -55.08 21.94
C HIS A 5 34.86 -54.32 21.72
N ILE A 6 34.80 -53.05 22.12
CA ILE A 6 33.70 -52.15 21.76
C ILE A 6 34.14 -51.36 20.53
N LEU A 7 33.61 -51.77 19.39
CA LEU A 7 33.70 -51.10 18.10
C LEU A 7 32.71 -49.92 18.11
N PHE A 8 33.19 -48.70 18.37
CA PHE A 8 32.35 -47.50 18.25
C PHE A 8 32.37 -47.05 16.79
N SER A 9 31.26 -47.22 16.10
CA SER A 9 31.10 -46.85 14.70
C SER A 9 31.23 -45.33 14.54
N LEU A 10 32.14 -44.91 13.65
CA LEU A 10 32.12 -43.57 13.07
C LEU A 10 30.83 -43.43 12.24
N LEU A 11 29.79 -42.87 12.85
CA LEU A 11 28.68 -42.26 12.12
C LEU A 11 29.20 -40.96 11.51
N LEU A 12 29.59 -41.06 10.24
CA LEU A 12 29.81 -39.95 9.33
C LEU A 12 28.54 -39.10 9.27
N PHE A 13 28.49 -38.06 10.11
CA PHE A 13 27.61 -36.92 9.88
C PHE A 13 28.05 -36.29 8.55
N PHE A 14 27.33 -36.62 7.48
CA PHE A 14 27.29 -35.77 6.30
C PHE A 14 26.73 -34.43 6.75
N GLY A 15 27.64 -33.51 7.06
CA GLY A 15 27.34 -32.10 7.14
C GLY A 15 26.76 -31.69 5.80
N SER A 16 25.43 -31.60 5.74
CA SER A 16 24.76 -30.83 4.72
C SER A 16 25.21 -29.39 4.94
N CYS A 17 26.11 -28.94 4.08
CA CYS A 17 26.40 -27.53 3.89
C CYS A 17 25.10 -26.86 3.44
N ILE A 18 24.28 -26.46 4.41
CA ILE A 18 23.32 -25.39 4.19
C ILE A 18 24.16 -24.17 3.85
N ASN A 19 24.07 -23.76 2.58
CA ASN A 19 24.67 -22.54 2.07
C ASN A 19 24.40 -21.40 3.07
N GLN A 20 25.44 -20.99 3.80
CA GLN A 20 25.48 -19.76 4.59
C GLN A 20 25.52 -18.53 3.65
N LYS A 21 24.54 -18.43 2.75
CA LYS A 21 24.37 -17.32 1.80
C LYS A 21 23.03 -16.60 1.90
N GLU A 22 22.15 -16.97 2.84
CA GLU A 22 20.84 -16.33 3.00
C GLU A 22 20.62 -15.63 4.34
N ALA A 23 21.69 -15.40 5.11
CA ALA A 23 21.71 -14.45 6.23
C ALA A 23 22.89 -13.48 6.09
N GLY A 24 23.17 -13.06 4.85
CA GLY A 24 24.15 -12.00 4.58
C GLY A 24 23.53 -10.65 4.88
N ASN A 25 24.18 -9.86 5.72
CA ASN A 25 23.97 -8.43 5.98
C ASN A 25 22.98 -7.77 5.00
N LEU A 26 21.73 -7.57 5.43
CA LEU A 26 20.84 -6.60 4.82
C LEU A 26 21.31 -5.20 5.23
N GLU A 27 22.49 -4.78 4.75
CA GLU A 27 22.81 -3.36 4.68
C GLU A 27 21.89 -2.78 3.61
N GLY A 28 20.87 -2.04 4.04
CA GLY A 28 19.87 -1.46 3.13
C GLY A 28 20.55 -0.63 2.03
N THR A 29 20.12 -0.83 0.79
CA THR A 29 20.63 -0.05 -0.35
C THR A 29 20.35 1.43 -0.13
N ILE A 30 21.37 2.29 -0.27
CA ILE A 30 21.18 3.75 -0.21
C ILE A 30 20.95 4.26 -1.63
N LEU A 31 19.81 4.92 -1.85
CA LEU A 31 19.47 5.58 -3.11
C LEU A 31 19.50 7.09 -2.92
N SER A 32 20.53 7.74 -3.47
CA SER A 32 20.63 9.21 -3.46
C SER A 32 19.67 9.82 -4.49
N ILE A 33 18.83 10.75 -4.05
CA ILE A 33 17.83 11.44 -4.86
C ILE A 33 18.02 12.96 -4.73
N ASN A 34 18.53 13.58 -5.79
CA ASN A 34 18.61 15.04 -5.88
C ASN A 34 17.47 15.58 -6.74
N THR A 35 16.44 16.17 -6.13
CA THR A 35 15.29 16.74 -6.86
C THR A 35 15.60 18.03 -7.62
N ASP A 36 16.80 18.57 -7.49
CA ASP A 36 17.30 19.71 -8.27
C ASP A 36 18.09 19.25 -9.52
N ASP A 37 18.41 17.95 -9.62
CA ASP A 37 19.05 17.37 -10.80
C ASP A 37 18.05 17.15 -11.94
N LYS A 38 18.15 17.99 -12.97
CA LYS A 38 17.29 17.91 -14.16
C LYS A 38 17.53 16.64 -14.99
N SER A 39 18.65 15.94 -14.82
CA SER A 39 18.97 14.73 -15.60
C SER A 39 18.09 13.54 -15.25
N ILE A 40 17.52 13.53 -14.04
CA ILE A 40 16.60 12.49 -13.58
C ILE A 40 15.13 12.91 -13.71
N ILE A 41 14.84 14.15 -14.12
CA ILE A 41 13.47 14.69 -14.21
C ILE A 41 12.98 14.66 -15.65
N THR A 42 11.73 14.22 -15.85
CA THR A 42 11.10 14.19 -17.18
C THR A 42 9.61 14.56 -17.13
N ASP A 43 9.12 15.11 -18.24
CA ASP A 43 7.69 15.34 -18.48
C ASP A 43 7.00 14.16 -19.19
N SER A 44 7.74 13.09 -19.51
CA SER A 44 7.16 11.83 -19.96
C SER A 44 6.31 11.21 -18.84
N PRO A 45 5.16 10.57 -19.16
CA PRO A 45 4.31 9.94 -18.15
C PRO A 45 5.05 8.82 -17.42
N ALA A 46 4.74 8.66 -16.14
CA ALA A 46 5.31 7.60 -15.32
C ALA A 46 4.74 6.22 -15.70
N LEU A 47 3.46 6.15 -16.05
CA LEU A 47 2.76 4.94 -16.47
C LEU A 47 2.36 5.10 -17.93
N THR A 48 2.97 4.29 -18.81
CA THR A 48 2.86 4.46 -20.26
C THR A 48 1.76 3.60 -20.86
N ASN A 49 1.50 2.43 -20.27
CA ASN A 49 0.41 1.56 -20.71
C ASN A 49 -0.73 1.67 -19.72
N ILE A 50 -1.91 2.02 -20.22
CA ILE A 50 -3.10 2.27 -19.41
C ILE A 50 -4.23 1.43 -19.97
N ARG A 51 -4.97 0.76 -19.09
CA ARG A 51 -6.30 0.23 -19.36
C ARG A 51 -7.25 0.74 -18.28
N PHE A 52 -8.55 0.70 -18.55
CA PHE A 52 -9.54 1.06 -17.55
C PHE A 52 -10.59 -0.03 -17.37
N VAL A 53 -11.29 0.02 -16.24
CA VAL A 53 -12.47 -0.80 -15.92
C VAL A 53 -13.56 0.15 -15.48
N LYS A 54 -14.64 0.21 -16.26
CA LYS A 54 -15.86 0.91 -15.87
C LYS A 54 -16.65 0.00 -14.93
N LEU A 55 -16.93 0.47 -13.72
CA LEU A 55 -17.72 -0.27 -12.75
C LEU A 55 -19.20 -0.14 -13.08
N GLU A 56 -19.95 -1.23 -12.96
CA GLU A 56 -21.40 -1.27 -13.14
C GLU A 56 -22.07 -0.37 -12.11
N THR A 57 -23.01 0.47 -12.56
CA THR A 57 -23.76 1.39 -11.70
C THR A 57 -25.21 0.92 -11.56
N LYS A 58 -25.61 0.60 -10.33
CA LYS A 58 -26.98 0.27 -9.91
C LYS A 58 -27.17 0.72 -8.47
N ASP A 59 -28.41 0.89 -8.01
CA ASP A 59 -28.73 1.27 -6.63
C ASP A 59 -28.04 0.36 -5.57
N GLU A 60 -27.91 -0.93 -5.86
CA GLU A 60 -27.29 -1.91 -4.96
C GLU A 60 -25.76 -1.81 -4.90
N CYS A 61 -25.12 -1.25 -5.93
CA CYS A 61 -23.67 -1.18 -6.09
C CYS A 61 -23.14 0.24 -6.33
N LEU A 62 -23.92 1.27 -5.99
CA LEU A 62 -23.49 2.67 -6.06
C LEU A 62 -22.39 2.93 -5.02
N LEU A 63 -21.28 3.48 -5.49
CA LEU A 63 -20.08 3.76 -4.70
C LEU A 63 -20.00 5.25 -4.38
N GLU A 64 -19.79 5.59 -3.11
CA GLU A 64 -19.55 6.99 -2.73
C GLU A 64 -18.17 7.48 -3.18
N ASP A 65 -17.18 6.59 -3.16
CA ASP A 65 -15.78 6.78 -3.52
C ASP A 65 -15.15 5.39 -3.76
N VAL A 66 -13.87 5.33 -4.14
CA VAL A 66 -13.07 4.11 -4.25
C VAL A 66 -11.77 4.27 -3.45
N ASN A 67 -11.83 3.88 -2.18
CA ASN A 67 -10.70 4.03 -1.25
C ASN A 67 -9.58 3.00 -1.44
N LYS A 68 -9.95 1.73 -1.60
CA LYS A 68 -8.99 0.64 -1.81
C LYS A 68 -9.54 -0.40 -2.78
N VAL A 69 -8.71 -0.84 -3.73
CA VAL A 69 -9.00 -1.91 -4.69
C VAL A 69 -7.94 -2.99 -4.56
N ILE A 70 -8.37 -4.22 -4.32
CA ILE A 70 -7.52 -5.41 -4.34
C ILE A 70 -7.99 -6.31 -5.48
N PRO A 71 -7.28 -6.36 -6.62
CA PRO A 71 -7.52 -7.38 -7.63
C PRO A 71 -6.98 -8.73 -7.15
N PHE A 72 -7.81 -9.76 -7.27
CA PHE A 72 -7.39 -11.13 -7.04
C PHE A 72 -8.16 -12.07 -7.96
N GLU A 73 -7.44 -12.91 -8.71
CA GLU A 73 -8.00 -13.77 -9.75
C GLU A 73 -8.86 -12.98 -10.75
N ASP A 74 -10.15 -13.30 -10.88
CA ASP A 74 -11.12 -12.66 -11.76
C ASP A 74 -12.01 -11.63 -11.04
N LYS A 75 -11.66 -11.24 -9.81
CA LYS A 75 -12.45 -10.33 -8.97
C LYS A 75 -11.69 -9.06 -8.58
N LEU A 76 -12.45 -8.01 -8.30
CA LEU A 76 -12.02 -6.75 -7.71
C LEU A 76 -12.73 -6.59 -6.36
N TYR A 77 -11.96 -6.58 -5.27
CA TYR A 77 -12.46 -6.28 -3.93
C TYR A 77 -12.27 -4.79 -3.65
N ILE A 78 -13.38 -4.07 -3.44
CA ILE A 78 -13.38 -2.61 -3.37
C ILE A 78 -13.95 -2.15 -2.03
N LEU A 79 -13.16 -1.40 -1.27
CA LEU A 79 -13.65 -0.59 -0.16
C LEU A 79 -14.02 0.79 -0.72
N SER A 80 -15.30 1.20 -0.59
CA SER A 80 -15.75 2.50 -1.14
C SER A 80 -15.18 3.68 -0.37
N SER A 81 -15.47 3.77 0.93
CA SER A 81 -15.01 4.86 1.79
C SER A 81 -14.71 4.35 3.20
N PRO A 82 -13.61 4.77 3.84
CA PRO A 82 -13.29 4.36 5.20
C PRO A 82 -14.37 4.80 6.18
N GLY A 83 -14.89 3.84 6.93
CA GLY A 83 -15.82 4.02 8.02
C GLY A 83 -17.28 4.13 7.59
N ASN A 84 -17.60 4.98 6.62
CA ASN A 84 -18.97 5.16 6.18
C ASN A 84 -19.34 4.27 4.99
N GLY A 85 -18.36 3.80 4.22
CA GLY A 85 -18.57 3.03 3.02
C GLY A 85 -18.84 1.54 3.27
N ASN A 86 -18.74 0.74 2.22
CA ASN A 86 -18.93 -0.72 2.26
C ASN A 86 -17.84 -1.43 1.45
N VAL A 87 -17.79 -2.75 1.55
CA VAL A 87 -16.94 -3.62 0.75
C VAL A 87 -17.79 -4.27 -0.34
N TYR A 88 -17.33 -4.10 -1.58
CA TYR A 88 -17.98 -4.60 -2.79
C TYR A 88 -17.04 -5.56 -3.51
N ILE A 89 -17.63 -6.53 -4.21
CA ILE A 89 -16.96 -7.48 -5.06
C ILE A 89 -17.52 -7.27 -6.46
N PHE A 90 -16.64 -6.94 -7.40
CA PHE A 90 -16.92 -6.87 -8.82
C PHE A 90 -16.11 -7.94 -9.55
N ASP A 91 -16.52 -8.31 -10.76
CA ASP A 91 -15.64 -9.07 -11.65
C ASP A 91 -14.55 -8.15 -12.23
N ASN A 92 -13.55 -8.73 -12.90
CA ASN A 92 -12.46 -7.99 -13.51
C ASN A 92 -12.86 -7.12 -14.72
N LYS A 93 -14.12 -7.22 -15.17
CA LYS A 93 -14.73 -6.36 -16.21
C LYS A 93 -15.61 -5.26 -15.61
N GLY A 94 -15.70 -5.19 -14.27
CA GLY A 94 -16.46 -4.19 -13.54
C GLY A 94 -17.93 -4.53 -13.34
N LYS A 95 -18.38 -5.76 -13.62
CA LYS A 95 -19.76 -6.17 -13.31
C LYS A 95 -19.91 -6.44 -11.81
N PHE A 96 -21.01 -5.99 -11.21
CA PHE A 96 -21.26 -6.22 -9.80
C PHE A 96 -21.52 -7.70 -9.51
N ILE A 97 -20.87 -8.23 -8.46
CA ILE A 97 -21.08 -9.60 -7.97
C ILE A 97 -21.79 -9.56 -6.62
N ARG A 98 -21.24 -8.83 -5.64
CA ARG A 98 -21.73 -8.85 -4.26
C ARG A 98 -21.33 -7.61 -3.48
N LYS A 99 -22.16 -7.23 -2.51
CA LYS A 99 -21.87 -6.25 -1.45
C LYS A 99 -21.90 -6.96 -0.10
N LEU A 100 -20.98 -6.64 0.81
CA LEU A 100 -21.05 -7.18 2.17
C LEU A 100 -22.21 -6.55 2.95
N ASN A 101 -22.87 -7.36 3.76
CA ASN A 101 -24.00 -6.91 4.57
C ASN A 101 -23.55 -5.95 5.67
N LYS A 102 -24.36 -4.92 5.92
CA LYS A 102 -24.20 -4.00 7.06
C LYS A 102 -25.18 -4.32 8.18
N GLY A 103 -24.72 -4.26 9.43
CA GLY A 103 -25.58 -4.43 10.60
C GLY A 103 -24.85 -4.95 11.84
N GLU A 104 -25.59 -5.09 12.95
CA GLU A 104 -25.01 -5.45 14.25
C GLU A 104 -24.67 -6.95 14.41
N GLY A 105 -25.13 -7.80 13.50
CA GLY A 105 -24.80 -9.23 13.50
C GLY A 105 -23.28 -9.47 13.40
N PRO A 106 -22.73 -10.50 14.07
CA PRO A 106 -21.29 -10.76 14.10
C PRO A 106 -20.64 -10.93 12.72
N GLU A 107 -21.42 -11.37 11.73
CA GLU A 107 -21.05 -11.59 10.34
C GLU A 107 -21.06 -10.32 9.46
N ASN A 108 -21.80 -9.28 9.87
CA ASN A 108 -22.01 -8.08 9.07
C ASN A 108 -20.95 -7.03 9.40
N ILE A 109 -20.53 -6.22 8.44
CA ILE A 109 -19.63 -5.08 8.70
C ILE A 109 -20.42 -3.86 9.18
N ILE A 110 -19.78 -2.90 9.85
CA ILE A 110 -20.49 -1.69 10.32
C ILE A 110 -19.72 -0.44 9.95
N TYR A 111 -18.42 -0.40 10.26
CA TYR A 111 -17.53 0.72 10.06
C TYR A 111 -16.20 0.23 9.45
N PRO A 112 -16.21 -0.22 8.17
CA PRO A 112 -15.02 -0.79 7.52
C PRO A 112 -14.00 0.30 7.19
N THR A 113 -12.81 0.22 7.77
CA THR A 113 -11.76 1.26 7.65
C THR A 113 -10.67 0.90 6.66
N ASP A 114 -10.39 -0.39 6.48
CA ASP A 114 -9.45 -0.89 5.49
C ASP A 114 -9.76 -2.37 5.18
N ILE A 115 -9.23 -2.87 4.06
CA ILE A 115 -9.32 -4.27 3.63
C ILE A 115 -7.95 -4.83 3.28
N SER A 116 -7.74 -6.13 3.46
CA SER A 116 -6.55 -6.85 3.00
C SER A 116 -6.95 -8.25 2.51
N LEU A 117 -6.11 -8.89 1.71
CA LEU A 117 -6.36 -10.24 1.19
C LEU A 117 -5.09 -11.07 1.34
N ASN A 118 -5.25 -12.32 1.75
CA ASN A 118 -4.18 -13.32 1.75
C ASN A 118 -4.51 -14.41 0.72
N ALA A 119 -3.66 -14.53 -0.30
CA ALA A 119 -3.91 -15.41 -1.44
C ALA A 119 -3.83 -16.89 -1.05
N ASN A 120 -2.84 -17.26 -0.24
CA ASN A 120 -2.61 -18.62 0.24
C ASN A 120 -3.75 -19.10 1.14
N LYS A 121 -4.26 -18.23 2.01
CA LYS A 121 -5.43 -18.52 2.85
C LYS A 121 -6.76 -18.45 2.10
N ARG A 122 -6.78 -17.77 0.95
CA ARG A 122 -8.01 -17.44 0.22
C ARG A 122 -9.02 -16.71 1.12
N SER A 123 -8.53 -15.72 1.84
CA SER A 123 -9.33 -14.95 2.80
C SER A 123 -9.25 -13.45 2.54
N LEU A 124 -10.40 -12.81 2.58
CA LEU A 124 -10.57 -11.36 2.64
C LEU A 124 -10.67 -10.92 4.11
N PHE A 125 -9.89 -9.93 4.50
CA PHE A 125 -9.91 -9.34 5.84
C PHE A 125 -10.46 -7.93 5.77
N VAL A 126 -11.40 -7.61 6.65
CA VAL A 126 -11.95 -6.27 6.82
C VAL A 126 -11.61 -5.77 8.21
N LEU A 127 -10.92 -4.64 8.31
CA LEU A 127 -10.73 -3.93 9.58
C LEU A 127 -11.97 -3.10 9.86
N ASP A 128 -12.80 -3.59 10.76
CA ASP A 128 -14.10 -3.04 11.12
C ASP A 128 -14.04 -2.38 12.51
N PHE A 129 -14.70 -1.24 12.67
CA PHE A 129 -14.73 -0.47 13.93
C PHE A 129 -13.34 -0.15 14.52
N TYR A 130 -12.32 -0.06 13.66
CA TYR A 130 -10.92 0.11 14.05
C TYR A 130 -10.34 -1.01 14.92
N ARG A 131 -11.13 -2.01 15.33
CA ARG A 131 -10.84 -2.92 16.45
C ARG A 131 -11.14 -4.37 16.15
N ASN A 132 -11.84 -4.66 15.06
CA ASN A 132 -12.20 -6.01 14.68
C ASN A 132 -11.61 -6.33 13.32
N ILE A 133 -10.82 -7.40 13.24
CA ILE A 133 -10.46 -7.98 11.94
C ILE A 133 -11.49 -9.08 11.67
N LYS A 134 -12.35 -8.85 10.68
CA LYS A 134 -13.34 -9.82 10.22
C LYS A 134 -12.80 -10.54 8.99
N GLU A 135 -12.75 -11.85 9.07
CA GLU A 135 -12.29 -12.72 8.00
C GLU A 135 -13.49 -13.27 7.23
N TYR A 136 -13.42 -13.19 5.91
CA TYR A 136 -14.40 -13.70 4.96
C TYR A 136 -13.70 -14.60 3.94
N ASP A 137 -14.42 -15.56 3.38
CA ASP A 137 -13.96 -16.22 2.16
C ASP A 137 -14.01 -15.25 0.95
N LEU A 138 -13.51 -15.71 -0.20
CA LEU A 138 -13.46 -14.91 -1.42
C LEU A 138 -14.82 -14.68 -2.08
N GLU A 139 -15.87 -15.32 -1.58
CA GLU A 139 -17.26 -15.15 -1.96
C GLU A 139 -17.96 -14.13 -1.06
N GLY A 140 -17.31 -13.67 0.02
CA GLY A 140 -17.85 -12.70 0.97
C GLY A 140 -18.69 -13.33 2.09
N ASN A 141 -18.53 -14.63 2.37
CA ASN A 141 -19.14 -15.29 3.51
C ASN A 141 -18.24 -15.18 4.74
N PHE A 142 -18.82 -14.80 5.87
CA PHE A 142 -18.08 -14.61 7.11
C PHE A 142 -17.51 -15.94 7.64
N LEU A 143 -16.24 -15.90 8.06
CA LEU A 143 -15.53 -17.05 8.63
C LEU A 143 -15.32 -16.87 10.13
N ARG A 144 -14.68 -15.76 10.54
CA ARG A 144 -14.39 -15.47 11.95
C ARG A 144 -14.09 -14.00 12.21
N LYS A 145 -13.96 -13.65 13.49
CA LYS A 145 -13.59 -12.31 13.96
C LYS A 145 -12.48 -12.38 15.00
N ILE A 146 -11.47 -11.53 14.84
CA ILE A 146 -10.45 -11.24 15.85
C ILE A 146 -10.74 -9.85 16.41
N SER A 147 -10.89 -9.74 17.73
CA SER A 147 -11.15 -8.46 18.40
C SER A 147 -9.90 -7.96 19.13
N MET A 148 -9.58 -6.68 18.95
CA MET A 148 -8.42 -6.00 19.50
C MET A 148 -8.85 -4.96 20.54
N GLN A 149 -8.05 -4.84 21.61
CA GLN A 149 -8.28 -3.84 22.65
C GLN A 149 -7.92 -2.42 22.22
N GLU A 150 -7.11 -2.25 21.18
CA GLU A 150 -6.62 -0.97 20.69
C GLU A 150 -7.13 -0.68 19.27
N PRO A 151 -7.41 0.59 18.92
CA PRO A 151 -7.87 0.95 17.59
C PRO A 151 -6.70 1.11 16.61
N PHE A 152 -6.91 0.67 15.37
CA PHE A 152 -6.02 0.83 14.22
C PHE A 152 -6.81 1.30 13.01
N PHE A 153 -6.14 1.90 12.04
CA PHE A 153 -6.77 2.51 10.86
C PHE A 153 -6.58 1.71 9.57
N ALA A 154 -5.44 1.04 9.44
CA ALA A 154 -5.12 0.23 8.27
C ALA A 154 -4.59 -1.14 8.69
N LEU A 155 -4.78 -2.15 7.84
CA LEU A 155 -4.26 -3.50 8.03
C LEU A 155 -3.62 -4.05 6.76
N GLU A 156 -2.65 -4.94 6.94
CA GLU A 156 -2.17 -5.83 5.89
C GLU A 156 -1.93 -7.23 6.47
N ALA A 157 -2.46 -8.26 5.82
CA ALA A 157 -2.21 -9.64 6.20
C ALA A 157 -0.77 -10.02 5.84
N ILE A 158 -0.09 -10.75 6.73
CA ILE A 158 1.26 -11.24 6.51
C ILE A 158 1.44 -12.64 7.13
N GLY A 159 1.57 -13.66 6.28
CA GLY A 159 1.54 -15.07 6.64
C GLY A 159 0.25 -15.41 7.39
N ASN A 160 0.39 -15.75 8.67
CA ASN A 160 -0.74 -15.99 9.56
C ASN A 160 -1.18 -14.79 10.41
N ASP A 161 -0.42 -13.70 10.34
CA ASP A 161 -0.44 -12.55 11.23
C ASP A 161 -0.88 -11.28 10.48
N PHE A 162 -0.80 -10.12 11.14
CA PHE A 162 -1.19 -8.83 10.56
C PHE A 162 -0.21 -7.72 10.91
N LEU A 163 0.04 -6.83 9.95
CA LEU A 163 0.54 -5.49 10.20
C LEU A 163 -0.62 -4.53 10.37
N LEU A 164 -0.56 -3.66 11.37
CA LEU A 164 -1.60 -2.71 11.71
C LEU A 164 -1.00 -1.31 11.81
N PHE A 165 -1.66 -0.33 11.21
CA PHE A 165 -1.22 1.07 11.25
C PHE A 165 -2.13 1.91 12.13
N ASP A 166 -1.53 2.73 12.98
CA ASP A 166 -2.21 3.72 13.81
C ASP A 166 -2.02 5.12 13.22
N SER A 167 -3.11 5.69 12.74
CA SER A 167 -3.16 7.04 12.16
C SER A 167 -3.25 8.17 13.20
N GLY A 168 -2.77 7.95 14.42
CA GLY A 168 -2.89 8.91 15.53
C GLY A 168 -4.18 8.76 16.34
N SER A 169 -4.91 7.65 16.17
CA SER A 169 -6.08 7.31 16.99
C SER A 169 -5.68 6.88 18.40
N ARG A 170 -4.46 6.33 18.57
CA ARG A 170 -3.88 6.01 19.88
C ARG A 170 -2.91 7.11 20.32
N SER A 171 -3.46 8.22 20.80
CA SER A 171 -2.68 9.41 21.20
C SER A 171 -1.64 9.15 22.30
N LYS A 172 -1.81 8.09 23.11
CA LYS A 172 -0.83 7.71 24.15
C LYS A 172 0.24 6.73 23.66
N ALA A 173 -0.01 5.98 22.58
CA ALA A 173 0.91 4.98 22.07
C ALA A 173 2.18 5.62 21.50
N ASP A 174 3.31 4.95 21.68
CA ASP A 174 4.63 5.44 21.27
C ASP A 174 5.00 5.06 19.83
N TYR A 175 4.21 4.20 19.17
CA TYR A 175 4.54 3.60 17.87
C TYR A 175 3.38 3.67 16.87
N TYR A 176 3.70 3.84 15.59
CA TYR A 176 2.70 3.89 14.50
C TYR A 176 2.29 2.51 13.99
N VAL A 177 3.18 1.52 14.01
CA VAL A 177 2.92 0.19 13.44
C VAL A 177 2.92 -0.85 14.53
N ARG A 178 1.99 -1.80 14.45
CA ARG A 178 2.00 -3.03 15.23
C ARG A 178 2.06 -4.24 14.32
N TYR A 179 2.91 -5.20 14.66
CA TYR A 179 2.82 -6.57 14.18
C TYR A 179 2.01 -7.38 15.17
N LEU A 180 0.78 -7.73 14.79
CA LEU A 180 -0.17 -8.50 15.58
C LEU A 180 -0.03 -9.99 15.27
N THR A 181 0.18 -10.81 16.29
CA THR A 181 0.24 -12.27 16.16
C THR A 181 -0.46 -12.96 17.34
N GLU A 182 -1.06 -14.13 17.09
CA GLU A 182 -1.64 -14.96 18.15
C GLU A 182 -0.60 -15.88 18.81
N THR A 183 0.60 -16.01 18.23
CA THR A 183 1.60 -17.03 18.61
C THR A 183 2.72 -16.53 19.51
N SER A 184 2.91 -15.21 19.62
CA SER A 184 3.94 -14.58 20.44
C SER A 184 3.48 -13.21 20.92
N GLU A 185 4.32 -12.51 21.68
CA GLU A 185 4.07 -11.10 21.98
C GLU A 185 4.05 -10.27 20.70
N ASN A 186 3.16 -9.27 20.67
CA ASN A 186 3.11 -8.28 19.60
C ASN A 186 4.36 -7.41 19.63
N LYS A 187 4.82 -6.99 18.45
CA LYS A 187 5.92 -6.03 18.31
C LYS A 187 5.40 -4.73 17.74
N ASP A 188 5.91 -3.61 18.25
CA ASP A 188 5.53 -2.27 17.82
C ASP A 188 6.73 -1.59 17.15
N PHE A 189 6.50 -0.87 16.05
CA PHE A 189 7.52 -0.26 15.19
C PHE A 189 7.17 1.18 14.82
N PHE A 190 8.16 1.92 14.29
CA PHE A 190 8.06 3.34 13.93
C PHE A 190 7.65 4.22 15.12
N GLN A 191 8.64 4.60 15.94
CA GLN A 191 8.41 5.50 17.06
C GLN A 191 7.79 6.80 16.57
N LYS A 192 6.73 7.27 17.25
CA LYS A 192 6.07 8.53 16.95
C LYS A 192 6.96 9.69 17.40
N PRO A 193 7.49 10.51 16.48
CA PRO A 193 8.20 11.71 16.88
C PRO A 193 7.24 12.72 17.52
N VAL A 194 5.95 12.65 17.13
CA VAL A 194 4.91 13.55 17.60
C VAL A 194 3.62 12.79 17.88
N LYS A 195 3.07 12.96 19.10
CA LYS A 195 1.77 12.41 19.49
C LYS A 195 0.65 13.34 18.98
N SER A 196 0.29 13.20 17.71
CA SER A 196 -0.73 14.04 17.06
C SER A 196 -2.15 13.46 17.18
N LYS A 197 -3.14 14.29 16.85
CA LYS A 197 -4.49 13.83 16.50
C LYS A 197 -4.45 12.99 15.22
N PHE A 198 -5.59 12.37 14.91
CA PHE A 198 -5.84 11.61 13.69
C PHE A 198 -5.33 12.34 12.43
N PHE A 199 -4.66 11.60 11.54
CA PHE A 199 -4.28 12.06 10.21
C PHE A 199 -4.58 10.98 9.18
N ALA A 200 -5.12 11.35 8.02
CA ALA A 200 -5.24 10.42 6.91
C ALA A 200 -3.95 10.48 6.08
N SER A 201 -3.29 9.35 5.92
CA SER A 201 -2.28 9.14 4.87
C SER A 201 -2.51 7.75 4.31
N SER A 202 -2.05 7.51 3.08
CA SER A 202 -2.34 6.30 2.33
C SER A 202 -1.09 5.46 2.14
N ASN A 203 -1.29 4.15 2.00
CA ASN A 203 -0.32 3.21 1.44
C ASN A 203 0.94 3.04 2.31
N PHE A 204 0.72 2.75 3.60
CA PHE A 204 1.78 2.38 4.54
C PHE A 204 2.33 0.98 4.31
N PHE A 205 1.49 0.10 3.77
CA PHE A 205 1.80 -1.30 3.51
C PHE A 205 1.68 -1.58 2.02
N THR A 206 2.68 -2.27 1.49
CA THR A 206 2.75 -2.69 0.09
C THR A 206 3.09 -4.18 0.06
N PRO A 207 2.07 -5.06 -0.07
CA PRO A 207 2.31 -6.50 -0.11
C PRO A 207 3.09 -6.88 -1.37
N ILE A 208 4.14 -7.68 -1.17
CA ILE A 208 4.98 -8.26 -2.25
C ILE A 208 4.53 -9.70 -2.51
N SER A 209 4.28 -10.43 -1.43
CA SER A 209 3.71 -11.77 -1.38
C SER A 209 2.97 -11.92 -0.05
N ASP A 210 2.27 -13.04 0.15
CA ASP A 210 1.57 -13.28 1.41
C ASP A 210 2.48 -13.23 2.64
N ASP A 211 3.78 -13.48 2.49
CA ASP A 211 4.75 -13.51 3.60
C ASP A 211 5.69 -12.31 3.66
N LYS A 212 5.56 -11.35 2.72
CA LYS A 212 6.48 -10.20 2.59
C LYS A 212 5.72 -8.93 2.27
N VAL A 213 5.93 -7.91 3.09
CA VAL A 213 5.28 -6.59 2.94
C VAL A 213 6.34 -5.50 3.04
N LEU A 214 6.38 -4.59 2.07
CA LEU A 214 7.13 -3.34 2.25
C LEU A 214 6.33 -2.38 3.12
N VAL A 215 7.01 -1.72 4.04
CA VAL A 215 6.44 -0.77 4.99
C VAL A 215 7.11 0.59 4.82
N SER A 216 6.32 1.61 4.51
CA SER A 216 6.77 3.01 4.45
C SER A 216 5.88 3.86 5.35
N CYS A 217 6.48 4.66 6.22
CA CYS A 217 5.75 5.49 7.18
C CYS A 217 6.19 6.95 7.07
N LEU A 218 5.31 7.86 7.49
CA LEU A 218 5.70 9.25 7.74
C LEU A 218 6.86 9.30 8.72
N PHE A 219 7.64 10.37 8.64
CA PHE A 219 8.84 10.59 9.44
C PHE A 219 9.99 9.61 9.17
N SER A 220 9.96 8.94 8.01
CA SER A 220 11.01 8.02 7.58
C SER A 220 11.39 8.29 6.13
N ASP A 221 12.68 8.30 5.86
CA ASP A 221 13.26 8.25 4.51
C ASP A 221 13.53 6.79 4.05
N THR A 222 13.32 5.84 4.94
CA THR A 222 13.62 4.43 4.72
C THR A 222 12.34 3.65 4.46
N ILE A 223 12.36 2.82 3.41
CA ILE A 223 11.38 1.77 3.16
C ILE A 223 11.90 0.49 3.82
N PHE A 224 11.05 -0.16 4.60
CA PHE A 224 11.39 -1.38 5.33
C PHE A 224 10.72 -2.60 4.71
N LEU A 225 11.29 -3.77 4.92
CA LEU A 225 10.72 -5.08 4.61
C LEU A 225 10.30 -5.76 5.91
N ALA A 226 9.03 -6.14 5.99
CA ALA A 226 8.50 -7.07 6.99
C ALA A 226 8.40 -8.47 6.39
N THR A 227 8.71 -9.50 7.18
CA THR A 227 8.50 -10.91 6.81
C THR A 227 7.71 -11.66 7.87
N SER A 228 6.93 -12.65 7.45
CA SER A 228 6.14 -13.49 8.36
C SER A 228 7.00 -14.40 9.26
N THR A 229 8.23 -14.71 8.83
CA THR A 229 9.17 -15.58 9.54
C THR A 229 9.90 -14.85 10.67
N GLU A 230 10.48 -13.69 10.37
CA GLU A 230 11.27 -12.93 11.36
C GLU A 230 10.38 -12.07 12.25
N LYS A 231 9.23 -11.62 11.72
CA LYS A 231 8.31 -10.69 12.41
C LYS A 231 9.03 -9.42 12.88
N GLU A 232 9.96 -8.93 12.07
CA GLU A 232 10.79 -7.74 12.28
C GLU A 232 10.75 -6.85 11.04
N LEU A 233 11.22 -5.61 11.18
CA LEU A 233 11.41 -4.68 10.06
C LEU A 233 12.89 -4.55 9.72
N PHE A 234 13.24 -4.87 8.47
CA PHE A 234 14.59 -4.72 7.93
C PHE A 234 14.64 -3.54 6.96
N PRO A 235 15.66 -2.66 7.02
CA PRO A 235 15.85 -1.65 5.98
C PRO A 235 15.93 -2.30 4.60
N TYR A 236 15.04 -1.92 3.69
CA TYR A 236 15.02 -2.41 2.31
C TYR A 236 15.75 -1.44 1.38
N ILE A 237 15.38 -0.15 1.46
CA ILE A 237 16.07 0.94 0.76
C ILE A 237 16.00 2.21 1.61
N ILE A 238 17.12 2.91 1.73
CA ILE A 238 17.25 4.20 2.40
C ILE A 238 17.28 5.27 1.30
N LEU A 239 16.31 6.20 1.31
CA LEU A 239 16.25 7.28 0.33
C LEU A 239 17.03 8.48 0.85
N ASP A 240 18.24 8.68 0.35
CA ASP A 240 19.05 9.84 0.70
C ASP A 240 18.61 11.06 -0.13
N PHE A 241 17.81 11.93 0.48
CA PHE A 241 17.35 13.18 -0.12
C PHE A 241 18.36 14.32 0.02
N GLN A 242 19.62 14.03 0.35
CA GLN A 242 20.67 15.02 0.59
C GLN A 242 20.21 16.05 1.65
N ASP A 243 20.37 17.34 1.37
CA ASP A 243 19.93 18.41 2.28
C ASP A 243 18.41 18.64 2.28
N LYS A 244 17.63 17.91 1.47
CA LYS A 244 16.17 18.08 1.35
C LYS A 244 15.34 17.16 2.25
N GLY A 245 15.93 16.18 2.94
CA GLY A 245 15.15 15.23 3.77
C GLY A 245 14.49 15.86 5.01
N ALA A 246 13.18 15.72 5.21
CA ALA A 246 12.47 16.39 6.31
C ALA A 246 12.69 15.75 7.71
N ASN A 247 13.35 14.58 7.77
CA ASN A 247 13.33 13.68 8.93
C ASN A 247 14.53 13.84 9.89
N THR A 248 15.39 14.85 9.70
CA THR A 248 16.51 15.09 10.63
C THR A 248 16.00 15.49 12.01
N PRO A 249 16.67 15.11 13.11
CA PRO A 249 16.25 15.50 14.47
C PRO A 249 16.01 17.01 14.63
N GLN A 250 16.86 17.85 14.03
CA GLN A 250 16.72 19.31 14.09
C GLN A 250 15.45 19.83 13.42
N ARG A 251 14.98 19.18 12.34
CA ARG A 251 13.75 19.55 11.61
C ARG A 251 12.49 19.01 12.26
N LEU A 252 12.61 17.91 12.99
CA LEU A 252 11.52 17.33 13.77
C LEU A 252 11.32 18.01 15.12
N ASN A 253 12.38 18.65 15.65
CA ASN A 253 12.25 19.56 16.77
C ASN A 253 11.22 20.65 16.42
N GLU A 254 10.37 21.02 17.38
CA GLU A 254 9.33 22.06 17.22
C GLU A 254 8.11 21.67 16.37
N ILE A 255 7.93 20.41 15.97
CA ILE A 255 6.70 19.96 15.31
C ILE A 255 5.68 19.50 16.37
N SER A 256 4.48 20.08 16.35
CA SER A 256 3.40 19.73 17.30
C SER A 256 2.40 18.71 16.78
N ASN A 257 2.30 18.52 15.45
CA ASN A 257 1.42 17.54 14.81
C ASN A 257 1.82 17.25 13.36
N VAL A 258 1.27 16.18 12.77
CA VAL A 258 1.51 15.78 11.37
C VAL A 258 1.13 16.86 10.35
N GLY A 259 0.07 17.62 10.59
CA GLY A 259 -0.33 18.71 9.69
C GLY A 259 0.70 19.84 9.64
N GLU A 260 1.26 20.22 10.80
CA GLU A 260 2.35 21.19 10.88
C GLU A 260 3.62 20.65 10.20
N TYR A 261 3.95 19.38 10.40
CA TYR A 261 5.07 18.72 9.72
C TYR A 261 4.98 18.85 8.20
N LEU A 262 3.85 18.41 7.62
CA LEU A 262 3.65 18.45 6.17
C LEU A 262 3.64 19.90 5.64
N LYS A 263 3.07 20.84 6.40
CA LYS A 263 3.08 22.26 6.05
C LYS A 263 4.50 22.84 6.06
N LYS A 264 5.28 22.58 7.11
CA LYS A 264 6.69 23.03 7.23
C LYS A 264 7.53 22.41 6.12
N ALA A 265 7.40 21.11 5.86
CA ALA A 265 8.10 20.43 4.78
C ALA A 265 7.83 21.09 3.44
N LYS A 266 6.55 21.36 3.11
CA LYS A 266 6.18 22.06 1.87
C LYS A 266 6.76 23.49 1.80
N GLN A 267 6.67 24.27 2.87
CA GLN A 267 7.17 25.65 2.92
C GLN A 267 8.70 25.73 2.78
N GLN A 268 9.41 24.78 3.37
CA GLN A 268 10.86 24.69 3.35
C GLN A 268 11.39 23.82 2.20
N LYS A 269 10.51 23.34 1.31
CA LYS A 269 10.86 22.50 0.16
C LYS A 269 11.56 21.19 0.56
N TYR A 270 11.27 20.68 1.75
CA TYR A 270 11.76 19.40 2.23
C TYR A 270 10.87 18.25 1.77
N ILE A 271 11.45 17.05 1.72
CA ILE A 271 10.83 15.81 1.29
C ILE A 271 10.53 14.96 2.53
N PRO A 272 9.25 14.71 2.87
CA PRO A 272 8.86 13.94 4.04
C PRO A 272 9.28 12.46 4.06
N GLY A 273 9.59 11.92 2.88
CA GLY A 273 9.74 10.50 2.63
C GLY A 273 8.96 10.06 1.39
N PRO A 274 9.05 8.77 1.03
CA PRO A 274 8.24 8.19 -0.03
C PRO A 274 6.78 8.04 0.43
N SER A 275 5.86 8.23 -0.50
CA SER A 275 4.43 7.91 -0.33
C SER A 275 3.92 7.07 -1.49
N ASP A 276 2.75 6.45 -1.33
CA ASP A 276 2.09 5.72 -2.42
C ASP A 276 2.94 4.63 -3.06
N LEU A 277 3.69 3.90 -2.23
CA LEU A 277 4.66 2.91 -2.68
C LEU A 277 3.98 1.71 -3.36
N SER A 278 4.54 1.28 -4.48
CA SER A 278 4.14 0.09 -5.24
C SER A 278 5.37 -0.62 -5.81
N ILE A 279 5.20 -1.91 -6.10
CA ILE A 279 6.17 -2.69 -6.89
C ILE A 279 5.53 -3.01 -8.23
N ILE A 280 6.16 -2.59 -9.31
CA ILE A 280 5.69 -2.80 -10.68
C ILE A 280 6.81 -3.47 -11.46
N ASN A 281 6.62 -4.72 -11.88
CA ASN A 281 7.60 -5.49 -12.64
C ASN A 281 8.99 -5.50 -11.98
N ASP A 282 9.05 -5.82 -10.67
CA ASP A 282 10.23 -5.82 -9.79
C ASP A 282 10.87 -4.44 -9.52
N ASN A 283 10.29 -3.35 -10.01
CA ASN A 283 10.78 -1.98 -9.81
C ASN A 283 9.94 -1.24 -8.78
N LEU A 284 10.55 -0.28 -8.09
CA LEU A 284 9.81 0.56 -7.15
C LEU A 284 9.14 1.72 -7.90
N PHE A 285 7.87 1.94 -7.58
CA PHE A 285 7.11 3.11 -7.97
C PHE A 285 6.61 3.78 -6.71
N PHE A 286 6.88 5.07 -6.53
CA PHE A 286 6.42 5.82 -5.36
C PHE A 286 6.28 7.28 -5.72
N THR A 287 5.75 8.07 -4.81
CA THR A 287 5.56 9.51 -4.97
C THR A 287 6.44 10.26 -3.99
N LEU A 288 6.94 11.42 -4.42
CA LEU A 288 7.70 12.33 -3.59
C LEU A 288 6.98 13.67 -3.52
N ASN A 289 6.72 14.10 -2.29
CA ASN A 289 6.00 15.33 -1.97
C ASN A 289 6.96 16.38 -1.40
N GLY A 290 7.70 17.06 -2.27
CA GLY A 290 8.63 18.13 -1.88
C GLY A 290 8.13 19.52 -2.29
N GLU A 291 9.04 20.34 -2.85
CA GLU A 291 8.65 21.57 -3.57
C GLU A 291 7.67 21.28 -4.70
N LYS A 292 7.91 20.17 -5.41
CA LYS A 292 7.08 19.64 -6.48
C LYS A 292 6.64 18.22 -6.14
N PHE A 293 5.56 17.81 -6.78
CA PHE A 293 5.11 16.42 -6.77
C PHE A 293 5.81 15.65 -7.88
N TYR A 294 6.42 14.52 -7.56
CA TYR A 294 7.00 13.62 -8.55
C TYR A 294 6.45 12.20 -8.39
N PHE A 295 6.20 11.55 -9.52
CA PHE A 295 6.04 10.11 -9.62
C PHE A 295 7.42 9.50 -9.90
N ALA A 296 8.02 8.85 -8.91
CA ALA A 296 9.34 8.27 -8.99
C ALA A 296 9.27 6.82 -9.48
N ARG A 297 10.05 6.50 -10.52
CA ARG A 297 10.33 5.13 -10.94
C ARG A 297 11.78 4.81 -10.65
N TYR A 298 12.02 3.77 -9.86
CA TYR A 298 13.35 3.26 -9.59
C TYR A 298 13.52 1.86 -10.19
N ASP A 299 14.35 1.78 -11.23
CA ASP A 299 14.78 0.52 -11.84
C ASP A 299 15.84 -0.12 -10.94
N THR A 300 15.42 -1.15 -10.19
CA THR A 300 16.25 -1.79 -9.17
C THR A 300 17.41 -2.57 -9.77
N LYS A 301 17.29 -3.02 -11.02
CA LYS A 301 18.32 -3.80 -11.73
C LYS A 301 19.38 -2.89 -12.36
N LYS A 302 18.99 -1.70 -12.80
CA LYS A 302 19.89 -0.70 -13.40
C LYS A 302 20.41 0.33 -12.40
N ASP A 303 19.91 0.31 -11.16
CA ASP A 303 20.18 1.33 -10.14
C ASP A 303 19.95 2.75 -10.69
N LYS A 304 18.77 2.95 -11.28
CA LYS A 304 18.41 4.21 -11.94
C LYS A 304 17.04 4.70 -11.51
N ILE A 305 16.99 5.91 -10.97
CA ILE A 305 15.75 6.63 -10.67
C ILE A 305 15.40 7.62 -11.79
N THR A 306 14.11 7.74 -12.09
CA THR A 306 13.52 8.79 -12.92
C THR A 306 12.33 9.42 -12.18
N LEU A 307 12.27 10.74 -12.15
CA LEU A 307 11.22 11.54 -11.54
C LEU A 307 10.33 12.12 -12.64
N HIS A 308 9.08 11.66 -12.67
CA HIS A 308 8.10 12.06 -13.68
C HIS A 308 7.17 13.14 -13.11
N THR A 309 6.87 14.16 -13.90
CA THR A 309 5.90 15.21 -13.54
C THR A 309 4.46 14.86 -13.96
N LYS A 310 4.32 13.87 -14.86
CA LYS A 310 3.03 13.35 -15.33
C LYS A 310 2.85 11.89 -14.92
N LEU A 311 1.65 11.52 -14.52
CA LEU A 311 1.29 10.16 -14.15
C LEU A 311 1.04 9.29 -15.37
N MET A 312 0.11 9.73 -16.23
CA MET A 312 -0.45 8.96 -17.33
C MET A 312 -0.50 9.82 -18.60
N GLU A 313 -0.33 9.19 -19.76
CA GLU A 313 -0.46 9.90 -21.04
C GLU A 313 -1.92 10.33 -21.28
N GLY A 314 -2.14 11.61 -21.55
CA GLY A 314 -3.45 12.14 -21.92
C GLY A 314 -4.51 12.18 -20.82
N LEU A 315 -4.16 11.84 -19.58
CA LEU A 315 -5.04 11.90 -18.39
C LEU A 315 -4.48 12.87 -17.35
N PRO A 316 -5.34 13.45 -16.48
CA PRO A 316 -4.87 14.29 -15.40
C PRO A 316 -4.08 13.47 -14.36
N ASN A 317 -3.22 14.15 -13.61
CA ASN A 317 -2.51 13.53 -12.51
C ASN A 317 -3.46 13.18 -11.37
N ILE A 318 -3.37 11.93 -10.90
CA ILE A 318 -4.06 11.45 -9.70
C ILE A 318 -2.99 11.18 -8.65
N TYR A 319 -3.10 11.78 -7.47
CA TYR A 319 -2.01 11.83 -6.50
C TYR A 319 -2.06 10.75 -5.41
N LYS A 320 -3.02 9.82 -5.53
CA LYS A 320 -3.19 8.70 -4.61
C LYS A 320 -3.69 7.47 -5.36
N SER A 321 -2.93 6.39 -5.34
CA SER A 321 -3.40 5.09 -5.79
C SER A 321 -4.46 4.52 -4.85
N THR A 322 -5.43 3.82 -5.43
CA THR A 322 -6.44 3.03 -4.72
C THR A 322 -6.02 1.56 -4.63
N GLY A 323 -5.10 1.09 -5.47
CA GLY A 323 -4.68 -0.31 -5.46
C GLY A 323 -3.43 -0.56 -6.28
N ARG A 324 -2.99 -1.80 -6.29
CA ARG A 324 -1.82 -2.24 -7.05
C ARG A 324 -1.84 -3.74 -7.28
N THR A 325 -1.11 -4.17 -8.30
CA THR A 325 -0.71 -5.55 -8.55
C THR A 325 0.81 -5.57 -8.76
N GLY A 326 1.42 -6.74 -8.92
CA GLY A 326 2.84 -6.82 -9.30
C GLY A 326 3.16 -6.22 -10.69
N LYS A 327 2.15 -5.81 -11.47
CA LYS A 327 2.30 -5.30 -12.84
C LYS A 327 1.73 -3.91 -13.05
N GLU A 328 0.82 -3.46 -12.21
CA GLU A 328 0.02 -2.24 -12.45
C GLU A 328 -0.27 -1.51 -11.13
N VAL A 329 -0.35 -0.19 -11.18
CA VAL A 329 -0.91 0.64 -10.11
C VAL A 329 -2.29 1.11 -10.52
N ILE A 330 -3.20 1.13 -9.56
CA ILE A 330 -4.62 1.36 -9.78
C ILE A 330 -5.00 2.71 -9.21
N TYR A 331 -5.66 3.52 -10.02
CA TYR A 331 -6.23 4.81 -9.64
C TYR A 331 -7.73 4.79 -9.91
N ALA A 332 -8.48 5.58 -9.16
CA ALA A 332 -9.90 5.80 -9.41
C ALA A 332 -10.13 7.26 -9.78
N MET A 333 -11.06 7.50 -10.70
CA MET A 333 -11.51 8.83 -11.09
C MET A 333 -13.02 8.88 -11.01
N ASP A 334 -13.56 9.91 -10.35
CA ASP A 334 -15.00 10.16 -10.36
C ASP A 334 -15.44 10.57 -11.77
N MET A 335 -16.66 10.18 -12.11
CA MET A 335 -17.25 10.37 -13.42
C MET A 335 -17.45 11.85 -13.81
N PRO A 336 -17.93 12.74 -12.91
CA PRO A 336 -18.06 14.16 -13.22
C PRO A 336 -16.73 14.78 -13.65
N TRP A 337 -15.66 14.58 -12.87
CA TRP A 337 -14.35 15.15 -13.18
C TRP A 337 -13.72 14.54 -14.45
N LEU A 338 -13.88 13.23 -14.67
CA LEU A 338 -13.42 12.60 -15.91
C LEU A 338 -14.12 13.19 -17.14
N ILE A 339 -15.44 13.36 -17.10
CA ILE A 339 -16.22 13.91 -18.21
C ILE A 339 -15.81 15.37 -18.48
N GLU A 340 -15.69 16.18 -17.42
CA GLU A 340 -15.22 17.57 -17.53
C GLU A 340 -13.85 17.64 -18.22
N TYR A 341 -12.86 16.89 -17.71
CA TYR A 341 -11.52 16.85 -18.28
C TYR A 341 -11.53 16.41 -19.75
N LEU A 342 -12.29 15.37 -20.09
CA LEU A 342 -12.41 14.89 -21.47
C LEU A 342 -13.01 15.98 -22.36
N ASN A 343 -14.04 16.70 -21.91
CA ASN A 343 -14.67 17.76 -22.70
C ASN A 343 -13.73 18.95 -22.95
N GLU A 344 -12.86 19.28 -22.00
CA GLU A 344 -11.88 20.36 -22.13
C GLU A 344 -10.69 20.01 -23.05
N ASN A 345 -10.37 18.72 -23.19
CA ASN A 345 -9.16 18.24 -23.90
C ASN A 345 -9.50 17.36 -25.11
N GLN A 346 -10.34 17.85 -26.03
CA GLN A 346 -10.85 17.08 -27.19
C GLN A 346 -9.76 16.71 -28.21
N GLU A 347 -8.62 17.41 -28.19
CA GLU A 347 -7.51 17.22 -29.09
C GLU A 347 -6.63 16.01 -28.77
N ILE A 348 -6.77 15.43 -27.57
CA ILE A 348 -5.99 14.26 -27.14
C ILE A 348 -6.40 13.04 -27.97
N LYS A 349 -5.44 12.51 -28.76
CA LYS A 349 -5.63 11.33 -29.62
C LYS A 349 -5.01 10.11 -28.97
N SER A 350 -5.86 9.25 -28.41
CA SER A 350 -5.48 7.96 -27.85
C SER A 350 -6.67 7.00 -27.92
N ASP A 351 -6.41 5.73 -28.24
CA ASP A 351 -7.47 4.71 -28.34
C ASP A 351 -8.22 4.55 -27.01
N VAL A 352 -7.48 4.56 -25.90
CA VAL A 352 -8.06 4.50 -24.54
C VAL A 352 -8.93 5.73 -24.27
N ILE A 353 -8.46 6.92 -24.62
CA ILE A 353 -9.22 8.16 -24.41
C ILE A 353 -10.49 8.18 -25.27
N ASN A 354 -10.42 7.73 -26.52
CA ASN A 354 -11.58 7.61 -27.41
C ASN A 354 -12.62 6.61 -26.87
N GLN A 355 -12.14 5.51 -26.28
CA GLN A 355 -13.00 4.53 -25.63
C GLN A 355 -13.69 5.12 -24.39
N LEU A 356 -12.95 5.83 -23.52
CA LEU A 356 -13.53 6.55 -22.37
C LEU A 356 -14.63 7.52 -22.81
N ARG A 357 -14.40 8.33 -23.86
CA ARG A 357 -15.43 9.24 -24.40
C ARG A 357 -16.70 8.52 -24.86
N THR A 358 -16.56 7.27 -25.28
CA THR A 358 -17.67 6.46 -25.79
C THR A 358 -18.45 5.81 -24.64
N GLU A 359 -17.75 5.34 -23.61
CA GLU A 359 -18.29 4.53 -22.52
C GLU A 359 -18.65 5.34 -21.26
N CYS A 360 -17.95 6.44 -20.99
CA CYS A 360 -18.07 7.28 -19.80
C CYS A 360 -18.86 8.54 -20.13
N LYS A 361 -20.20 8.47 -20.09
CA LYS A 361 -21.10 9.56 -20.51
C LYS A 361 -22.09 10.04 -19.45
N ASP A 362 -22.30 9.26 -18.39
CA ASP A 362 -23.21 9.61 -17.30
C ASP A 362 -22.40 10.04 -16.07
N GLU A 363 -22.61 11.27 -15.61
CA GLU A 363 -21.93 11.80 -14.43
C GLU A 363 -22.32 11.09 -13.13
N ASN A 364 -23.44 10.36 -13.13
CA ASN A 364 -23.93 9.60 -11.99
C ASN A 364 -23.39 8.16 -11.95
N ASP A 365 -22.59 7.76 -12.95
CA ASP A 365 -21.95 6.45 -12.96
C ASP A 365 -20.92 6.31 -11.82
N ASN A 366 -20.70 5.07 -11.39
CA ASN A 366 -19.62 4.73 -10.47
C ASN A 366 -18.25 5.19 -11.01
N PRO A 367 -17.28 5.49 -10.13
CA PRO A 367 -15.92 5.85 -10.54
C PRO A 367 -15.28 4.82 -11.48
N VAL A 368 -14.45 5.30 -12.39
CA VAL A 368 -13.69 4.47 -13.33
C VAL A 368 -12.34 4.12 -12.73
N LEU A 369 -11.95 2.84 -12.82
CA LEU A 369 -10.65 2.38 -12.38
C LEU A 369 -9.64 2.41 -13.54
N PHE A 370 -8.50 3.04 -13.34
CA PHE A 370 -7.38 3.05 -14.27
C PHE A 370 -6.25 2.16 -13.75
N PHE A 371 -5.77 1.24 -14.58
CA PHE A 371 -4.63 0.39 -14.29
C PHE A 371 -3.48 0.82 -15.20
N GLY A 372 -2.37 1.28 -14.60
CA GLY A 372 -1.20 1.79 -15.32
C GLY A 372 0.09 1.01 -14.99
N SER A 373 0.97 0.85 -15.98
CA SER A 373 2.27 0.12 -15.86
C SER A 373 3.47 0.84 -16.49
#